data_AF-A0A258ZQ09-F1
#
_entry.id   AF-A0A258ZQ09-F1
#
_cell.length_a   1.000
_cell.length_b   1.000
_cell.length_c   1.000
_cell.angle_alpha   90.00
_cell.angle_beta   90.00
_cell.angle_gamma   90.00
#
_symmetry.space_group_name_H-M   'P 1'
#
loop_
_entity.id
_entity.type
_entity.pdbx_description
1 polymer ?
#
loop_
_entity_poly.entity_id
_entity_poly.type
_entity_poly.pdbx_seq_one_letter_code
_entity_poly.pdbx_strand_id
1 'polypeptide(L)' 'MFIPESRFSLWADFIERSFLDGEFKELIAKGIINGATSNPAIFKNAILTSPAYKEQLSTLTGLTPKEKYEALAVFDI' A
#
# COMPACT_ATOMS: atom_id res chain seq x y z
N MET A 1 -12.62 4.70 10.47
CA MET A 1 -13.56 5.45 11.33
C MET A 1 -14.36 6.36 10.44
N PHE A 2 -15.66 6.11 10.37
CA PHE A 2 -16.60 6.99 9.68
C PHE A 2 -17.45 7.70 10.73
N ILE A 3 -17.53 9.02 10.64
CA ILE A 3 -18.35 9.87 11.51
C ILE A 3 -19.48 10.44 10.63
N PRO A 4 -20.70 9.87 10.69
CA PRO A 4 -21.80 10.25 9.80
C PRO A 4 -22.18 11.72 9.88
N GLU A 5 -22.19 12.29 11.09
CA GLU A 5 -22.66 13.65 11.37
C GLU A 5 -21.81 14.70 10.67
N SER A 6 -20.50 14.45 10.57
CA SER A 6 -19.54 15.32 9.88
C SER A 6 -19.24 14.87 8.45
N ARG A 7 -19.78 13.72 8.01
CA ARG A 7 -19.42 13.05 6.74
C ARG A 7 -17.91 12.85 6.61
N PHE A 8 -17.26 12.52 7.72
CA PHE A 8 -15.81 12.35 7.80
C PHE A 8 -15.45 10.87 7.75
N SER A 9 -14.41 10.54 6.99
CA SER A 9 -13.85 9.18 6.92
C SER A 9 -12.34 9.25 7.14
N LEU A 10 -11.83 8.50 8.11
CA LEU A 10 -10.39 8.38 8.34
C LEU A 10 -9.78 7.33 7.42
N TRP A 11 -8.74 7.69 6.68
CA TRP A 11 -7.99 6.83 5.77
C TRP A 11 -6.50 6.87 6.14
N ALA A 12 -5.77 5.79 5.89
CA ALA A 12 -4.33 5.75 6.05
C ALA A 12 -3.63 6.35 4.81
N ASP A 13 -2.92 7.45 4.95
CA ASP A 13 -2.10 8.01 3.86
C ASP A 13 -0.73 7.32 3.78
N PHE A 14 -0.78 6.00 3.66
CA PHE A 14 0.36 5.11 3.74
C PHE A 14 0.04 3.77 3.10
N ILE A 15 1.00 3.24 2.33
CA ILE A 15 1.00 1.86 1.85
C ILE A 15 2.41 1.30 2.02
N GLU A 16 2.48 0.09 2.54
CA GLU A 16 3.62 -0.82 2.47
C GLU A 16 3.06 -2.25 2.55
N ARG A 17 3.63 -3.19 1.79
CA ARG A 17 3.07 -4.53 1.62
C ARG A 17 2.86 -5.30 2.91
N SER A 18 3.82 -5.28 3.84
CA SER A 18 3.69 -5.97 5.13
C SER A 18 2.60 -5.34 5.99
N PHE A 19 2.48 -4.01 5.97
CA PHE A 19 1.37 -3.29 6.60
C PHE A 19 0.01 -3.68 6.00
N LEU A 20 -0.10 -3.72 4.66
CA LEU A 20 -1.32 -4.15 3.96
C LEU A 20 -1.73 -5.58 4.34
N ASP A 21 -0.75 -6.48 4.46
CA ASP A 21 -1.01 -7.88 4.76
C ASP A 21 -1.32 -8.17 6.23
N GLY A 22 -0.90 -7.29 7.14
CA GLY A 22 -1.11 -7.39 8.58
C GLY A 22 -2.03 -6.29 9.11
N GLU A 23 -1.41 -5.26 9.70
CA GLU A 23 -2.08 -4.24 10.51
C GLU A 23 -3.24 -3.53 9.78
N PHE A 24 -3.13 -3.28 8.48
CA PHE A 24 -4.19 -2.66 7.70
C PHE A 24 -5.52 -3.41 7.83
N LYS A 25 -5.49 -4.74 7.71
CA LYS A 25 -6.69 -5.60 7.82
C LYS A 25 -7.29 -5.50 9.22
N GLU A 26 -6.47 -5.43 10.26
CA GLU A 26 -6.94 -5.23 11.62
C GLU A 26 -7.59 -3.86 11.82
N LEU A 27 -6.98 -2.79 11.29
CA LEU A 27 -7.49 -1.42 11.41
C LEU A 27 -8.83 -1.25 10.69
N ILE A 28 -8.99 -1.88 9.52
CA ILE A 28 -10.26 -1.96 8.80
C ILE A 28 -11.29 -2.74 9.61
N ALA A 29 -10.94 -3.94 10.12
CA ALA A 29 -11.85 -4.78 10.89
C ALA A 29 -12.32 -4.12 12.20
N LYS A 30 -11.44 -3.36 12.87
CA LYS A 30 -11.75 -2.56 14.06
C LYS A 30 -12.51 -1.26 13.74
N GLY A 31 -12.74 -0.95 12.46
CA GLY A 31 -13.40 0.28 12.02
C GLY A 31 -12.59 1.56 12.28
N ILE A 32 -11.28 1.46 12.55
CA ILE A 32 -10.41 2.59 12.88
C ILE A 32 -10.09 3.42 11.64
N ILE A 33 -9.84 2.77 10.49
CA ILE A 33 -9.72 3.41 9.17
C ILE A 33 -10.76 2.84 8.21
N ASN A 34 -10.96 3.49 7.06
CA ASN A 34 -11.91 3.07 6.02
C ASN A 34 -11.23 2.77 4.68
N GLY A 35 -9.92 2.96 4.59
CA GLY A 35 -9.16 2.75 3.38
C GLY A 35 -7.73 3.24 3.56
N ALA A 36 -6.96 3.10 2.48
CA ALA A 36 -5.63 3.65 2.37
C ALA A 36 -5.50 4.42 1.04
N THR A 37 -4.58 5.38 0.99
CA THR A 37 -4.23 6.11 -0.23
C THR A 37 -2.77 5.88 -0.60
N SER A 38 -2.52 5.92 -1.91
CA SER A 38 -1.18 5.82 -2.47
C SER A 38 -0.91 6.97 -3.42
N ASN A 39 0.36 7.21 -3.66
CA ASN A 39 0.87 8.08 -4.70
C ASN A 39 2.30 7.61 -5.06
N PRO A 40 2.91 8.11 -6.16
CA PRO A 40 4.24 7.67 -6.55
C PRO A 40 5.33 7.83 -5.47
N ALA A 41 5.22 8.85 -4.60
CA ALA A 41 6.19 9.06 -3.53
C ALA A 41 6.04 8.03 -2.40
N ILE A 42 4.80 7.66 -2.05
CA ILE A 42 4.50 6.60 -1.07
C ILE A 42 5.06 5.26 -1.57
N PHE A 43 4.78 4.87 -2.81
CA PHE A 43 5.32 3.64 -3.38
C PHE A 43 6.85 3.66 -3.46
N LYS A 44 7.46 4.77 -3.89
CA LYS A 44 8.92 4.92 -3.87
C LYS A 44 9.49 4.61 -2.49
N ASN A 45 8.91 5.18 -1.44
CA ASN A 45 9.38 4.94 -0.08
C ASN A 45 9.19 3.47 0.32
N ALA A 46 7.99 2.92 0.15
CA ALA A 46 7.69 1.53 0.50
C ALA A 46 8.63 0.52 -0.18
N ILE A 47 8.83 0.66 -1.50
CA ILE A 47 9.67 -0.23 -2.30
C ILE A 47 11.15 -0.15 -1.88
N LEU A 48 11.65 1.04 -1.54
CA LEU A 48 13.06 1.24 -1.20
C LEU A 48 13.39 0.87 0.24
N THR A 49 12.44 0.97 1.18
CA THR A 49 12.69 0.75 2.61
C THR A 49 12.23 -0.60 3.12
N SER A 50 11.27 -1.25 2.46
CA SER A 50 10.75 -2.55 2.89
C SER A 50 11.40 -3.74 2.16
N PRO A 51 11.76 -4.82 2.87
CA PRO A 51 12.18 -6.07 2.22
C PRO A 51 11.04 -6.79 1.48
N ALA A 52 9.77 -6.48 1.74
CA ALA A 52 8.61 -7.19 1.20
C ALA A 52 8.49 -7.15 -0.35
N TYR A 53 9.20 -6.23 -0.99
CA TYR A 53 9.21 -6.07 -2.45
C TYR A 53 10.33 -6.85 -3.14
N LYS A 54 11.34 -7.32 -2.39
CA LYS A 54 12.58 -7.87 -2.97
C LYS A 54 12.35 -9.15 -3.78
N GLU A 55 11.51 -10.04 -3.27
CA GLU A 55 11.23 -11.32 -3.93
C GLU A 55 10.56 -11.09 -5.29
N GLN A 56 9.45 -10.34 -5.33
CA GLN A 56 8.78 -10.02 -6.60
C GLN A 56 9.68 -9.22 -7.53
N LEU A 57 10.47 -8.25 -7.03
CA LEU A 57 11.45 -7.54 -7.87
C LEU A 57 12.46 -8.47 -8.54
N SER A 58 12.86 -9.55 -7.87
CA SER A 58 13.82 -10.52 -8.40
C SER A 58 13.22 -11.37 -9.53
N THR A 59 11.90 -11.53 -9.61
CA THR A 59 11.23 -12.28 -10.68
C THR A 59 10.94 -11.45 -11.93
N LEU A 60 10.98 -10.12 -11.81
CA LEU A 60 10.65 -9.18 -12.90
C LEU A 60 11.86 -8.83 -13.79
N THR A 61 12.81 -9.76 -13.95
CA THR A 61 13.98 -9.56 -14.82
C THR A 61 13.54 -9.38 -16.28
N GLY A 62 14.16 -8.44 -17.00
CA GLY A 62 13.83 -8.16 -18.40
C GLY A 62 12.77 -7.08 -18.62
N LEU A 63 12.06 -6.64 -17.58
CA LEU A 63 11.10 -5.52 -17.65
C LEU A 63 11.79 -4.16 -17.49
N THR A 64 11.18 -3.12 -18.06
CA THR A 64 11.57 -1.73 -17.85
C THR A 64 11.29 -1.27 -16.42
N PRO A 65 11.94 -0.20 -15.93
CA PRO A 65 11.67 0.33 -14.59
C PRO A 65 10.20 0.69 -14.35
N LYS A 66 9.51 1.21 -15.36
CA LYS A 66 8.08 1.55 -15.27
C LYS A 66 7.22 0.30 -15.11
N GLU A 67 7.45 -0.72 -15.93
CA GLU A 67 6.71 -1.99 -15.85
C GLU A 67 6.95 -2.70 -14.51
N LYS A 68 8.19 -2.64 -13.98
CA LYS A 68 8.48 -3.15 -12.63
C LYS A 68 7.69 -2.41 -11.57
N TYR A 69 7.71 -1.08 -11.60
CA TYR A 69 6.95 -0.25 -10.66
C TYR A 69 5.45 -0.56 -10.74
N GLU A 70 4.87 -0.63 -11.95
CA GLU A 70 3.46 -0.93 -12.14
C GLU A 70 3.11 -2.34 -11.65
N ALA A 71 3.96 -3.34 -11.91
CA ALA A 71 3.76 -4.70 -11.42
C ALA A 71 3.74 -4.79 -9.88
N LEU A 72 4.60 -4.02 -9.19
CA LEU A 72 4.58 -3.95 -7.72
C LEU A 72 3.35 -3.19 -7.21
N ALA A 73 3.05 -2.04 -7.82
CA ALA A 73 1.97 -1.16 -7.37
C ALA A 73 0.59 -1.79 -7.58
N VAL A 74 0.37 -2.45 -8.72
CA VAL A 74 -0.89 -3.16 -9.01
C VAL A 74 -1.06 -4.39 -8.14
N PHE A 75 0.03 -5.04 -7.71
CA PHE A 75 -0.09 -6.16 -6.77
C PHE A 75 -0.59 -5.71 -5.39
N ASP A 76 -0.26 -4.50 -4.97
CA ASP A 76 -0.60 -3.96 -3.65
C ASP A 76 -1.98 -3.27 -3.59
N ILE A 77 -2.67 -3.08 -4.72
CA ILE A 77 -3.97 -2.35 -4.84
C ILE A 77 -5.09 -3.31 -5.27
#